data_AF-A0A8U0LIL1-F1
#
_entry.id   AF-A0A8U0LIL1-F1
#
_cell.length_a   1.000
_cell.length_b   1.000
_cell.length_c   1.000
_cell.angle_alpha   90.00
_cell.angle_beta   90.00
_cell.angle_gamma   90.00
#
_symmetry.space_group_name_H-M   'P 1'
#
loop_
_entity.id
_entity.type
_entity.pdbx_description
1 polymer ?
#
loop_
_entity_poly.entity_id
_entity_poly.type
_entity_poly.pdbx_seq_one_letter_code
_entity_poly.pdbx_strand_id
1 'polypeptide(L)'
;MSESLAQRKRDIVARCTEEAKRAGKKLLFGMTTSLALQSVPIPADCDLDSAKLHTVSSVKSKRFRTRHAPLQTHIWKHAAKAANVEMNQHVFALDLFHVWAQLAPYVSFESLIVLGDAVITATSKQPVLAKDRDAAAIYQDLVKFVEQFTRFRGRPSCVRALPLISPGADSPKESEE
;
A
#
# COMPACT_ATOMS: atom_id res chain seq x y z
N MET A 1 -24.69 2.47 4.13
CA MET A 1 -23.71 2.66 5.22
C MET A 1 -22.32 2.54 4.63
N SER A 2 -21.56 3.63 4.54
CA SER A 2 -20.18 3.60 4.07
C SER A 2 -19.30 2.99 5.17
N GLU A 3 -18.64 1.87 4.88
CA GLU A 3 -17.62 1.28 5.76
C GLU A 3 -16.49 2.30 5.99
N SER A 4 -16.12 2.56 7.25
CA SER A 4 -15.01 3.47 7.55
C SER A 4 -13.65 2.77 7.33
N LEU A 5 -12.61 3.54 6.98
CA LEU A 5 -11.25 3.00 6.81
C LEU A 5 -10.72 2.31 8.08
N ALA A 6 -11.16 2.75 9.25
CA ALA A 6 -10.82 2.13 10.53
C ALA A 6 -11.49 0.76 10.70
N GLN A 7 -12.76 0.63 10.31
CA GLN A 7 -13.46 -0.66 10.34
C GLN A 7 -12.80 -1.64 9.36
N ARG A 8 -12.57 -1.20 8.12
CA ARG A 8 -11.88 -2.01 7.10
C ARG A 8 -10.51 -2.50 7.56
N LYS A 9 -9.73 -1.62 8.20
CA LYS A 9 -8.43 -2.00 8.76
C LYS A 9 -8.56 -3.11 9.80
N ARG A 10 -9.50 -3.00 10.76
CA ARG A 10 -9.72 -4.03 11.78
C ARG A 10 -10.06 -5.38 11.15
N ASP A 11 -10.97 -5.39 10.19
CA ASP A 11 -11.44 -6.61 9.54
C ASP A 11 -10.32 -7.27 8.72
N ILE A 12 -9.54 -6.47 7.99
CA ILE A 12 -8.39 -6.98 7.23
C ILE A 12 -7.27 -7.46 8.16
N VAL A 13 -6.97 -6.78 9.27
CA VAL A 13 -6.01 -7.25 10.27
C VAL A 13 -6.42 -8.62 10.81
N ALA A 14 -7.70 -8.83 11.14
CA ALA A 14 -8.20 -10.10 11.63
C ALA A 14 -8.00 -11.23 10.60
N ARG A 15 -8.48 -11.02 9.36
CA ARG A 15 -8.34 -12.00 8.27
C ARG A 15 -6.89 -12.33 7.94
N CYS A 16 -6.01 -11.32 7.85
CA CYS A 16 -4.58 -11.53 7.65
C CYS A 16 -3.93 -12.33 8.78
N THR A 17 -4.35 -12.07 10.03
CA THR A 17 -3.82 -12.76 11.21
C THR A 17 -4.23 -14.23 11.22
N GLU A 18 -5.48 -14.55 10.88
CA GLU A 18 -5.98 -15.92 10.77
C GLU A 18 -5.20 -16.70 9.72
N GLU A 19 -5.00 -16.13 8.54
CA GLU A 19 -4.25 -16.81 7.46
C GLU A 19 -2.77 -16.98 7.82
N ALA A 20 -2.14 -16.01 8.49
CA ALA A 20 -0.77 -16.14 8.97
C ALA A 20 -0.62 -17.24 10.04
N LYS A 21 -1.58 -17.33 10.98
CA LYS A 21 -1.63 -18.40 11.99
C LYS A 21 -1.85 -19.77 11.35
N ARG A 22 -2.79 -19.89 10.41
CA ARG A 22 -3.03 -21.13 9.66
C ARG A 22 -1.80 -21.57 8.87
N ALA A 23 -1.05 -20.63 8.31
CA ALA A 23 0.20 -20.89 7.60
C ALA A 23 1.38 -21.23 8.54
N GLY A 24 1.23 -21.05 9.85
CA GLY A 24 2.29 -21.28 10.85
C GLY A 24 3.49 -20.32 10.70
N LYS A 25 3.31 -19.15 10.08
CA LYS A 25 4.42 -18.20 9.86
C LYS A 25 3.95 -16.76 9.68
N LYS A 26 4.88 -15.83 9.89
CA LYS A 26 4.64 -14.42 9.61
C LYS A 26 4.46 -14.19 8.10
N LEU A 27 3.51 -13.36 7.72
CA LEU A 27 3.20 -13.04 6.32
C LEU A 27 3.36 -11.54 6.05
N LEU A 28 3.89 -11.23 4.86
CA LEU A 28 3.98 -9.87 4.33
C LEU A 28 2.90 -9.68 3.27
N PHE A 29 2.07 -8.67 3.46
CA PHE A 29 0.99 -8.31 2.55
C PHE A 29 1.35 -7.06 1.74
N GLY A 30 1.03 -7.09 0.44
CA GLY A 30 1.23 -5.99 -0.51
C GLY A 30 -0.09 -5.59 -1.17
N MET A 31 0.00 -4.86 -2.28
CA MET A 31 -1.16 -4.46 -3.08
C MET A 31 -2.27 -3.78 -2.23
N THR A 32 -3.54 -4.00 -2.58
CA THR A 32 -4.73 -3.50 -1.89
C THR A 32 -4.81 -3.91 -0.42
N THR A 33 -4.33 -5.11 -0.06
CA THR A 33 -4.32 -5.55 1.35
C THR A 33 -3.44 -4.67 2.22
N SER A 34 -2.27 -4.26 1.70
CA SER A 34 -1.39 -3.34 2.44
C SER A 34 -2.00 -1.94 2.59
N LEU A 35 -2.71 -1.44 1.56
CA LEU A 35 -3.46 -0.19 1.66
C LEU A 35 -4.47 -0.26 2.80
N ALA A 36 -5.28 -1.32 2.85
CA ALA A 36 -6.29 -1.48 3.90
C ALA A 36 -5.69 -1.61 5.30
N LEU A 37 -4.60 -2.39 5.46
CA LEU A 37 -3.88 -2.52 6.73
C LEU A 37 -3.34 -1.18 7.25
N GLN A 38 -2.98 -0.27 6.34
CA GLN A 38 -2.43 1.05 6.66
C GLN A 38 -3.46 2.17 6.53
N SER A 39 -4.76 1.84 6.45
CA SER A 39 -5.87 2.79 6.37
C SER A 39 -5.79 3.78 5.18
N VAL A 40 -5.31 3.31 4.03
CA VAL A 40 -5.31 4.05 2.76
C VAL A 40 -6.50 3.58 1.90
N PRO A 41 -7.26 4.49 1.26
CA PRO A 41 -8.34 4.10 0.36
C PRO A 41 -7.82 3.25 -0.82
N ILE A 42 -8.61 2.26 -1.21
CA ILE A 42 -8.35 1.44 -2.41
C ILE A 42 -9.08 2.10 -3.59
N PRO A 43 -8.39 2.39 -4.70
CA PRO A 43 -9.03 2.95 -5.89
C PRO A 43 -10.17 2.06 -6.40
N ALA A 44 -11.31 2.68 -6.75
CA ALA A 44 -12.52 1.95 -7.17
C ALA A 44 -12.35 1.21 -8.50
N ASP A 45 -11.46 1.71 -9.36
CA ASP A 45 -11.07 1.14 -10.65
C ASP A 45 -9.89 0.14 -10.54
N CYS A 46 -9.57 -0.32 -9.33
CA CYS A 46 -8.49 -1.30 -9.15
C CYS A 46 -8.88 -2.67 -9.69
N ASP A 47 -8.15 -3.17 -10.69
CA ASP A 47 -8.35 -4.47 -11.35
C ASP A 47 -7.78 -5.66 -10.54
N LEU A 48 -7.87 -5.58 -9.21
CA LEU A 48 -7.47 -6.66 -8.32
C LEU A 48 -8.67 -7.21 -7.58
N ASP A 49 -8.72 -8.53 -7.46
CA ASP A 49 -9.77 -9.25 -6.75
C ASP A 49 -9.85 -8.82 -5.28
N SER A 50 -10.85 -8.02 -4.95
CA SER A 50 -11.06 -7.44 -3.62
C SER A 50 -11.42 -8.48 -2.55
N ALA A 51 -11.84 -9.70 -2.94
CA ALA A 51 -12.12 -10.77 -2.02
C ALA A 51 -10.83 -11.42 -1.47
N LYS A 52 -9.72 -11.30 -2.20
CA LYS A 52 -8.45 -11.95 -1.87
C LYS A 52 -7.54 -11.10 -0.98
N LEU A 53 -6.70 -11.79 -0.21
CA LEU A 53 -5.59 -11.16 0.49
C LEU A 53 -4.31 -11.33 -0.31
N HIS A 54 -3.65 -10.21 -0.59
CA HIS A 54 -2.51 -10.13 -1.49
C HIS A 54 -1.21 -10.23 -0.68
N THR A 55 -0.57 -11.39 -0.71
CA THR A 55 0.76 -11.59 -0.11
C THR A 55 1.85 -11.23 -1.11
N VAL A 56 2.99 -10.75 -0.62
CA VAL A 56 4.13 -10.40 -1.46
C VAL A 56 5.41 -11.07 -0.96
N SER A 57 6.27 -11.46 -1.91
CA SER A 57 7.60 -11.99 -1.60
C SER A 57 8.64 -11.41 -2.56
N SER A 58 9.89 -11.30 -2.10
CA SER A 58 10.96 -10.72 -2.92
C SER A 58 11.42 -11.65 -4.05
N VAL A 59 11.36 -12.96 -3.84
CA VAL A 59 11.79 -13.97 -4.82
C VAL A 59 10.84 -15.16 -4.84
N LYS A 60 10.82 -15.89 -5.97
CA LYS A 60 9.92 -17.05 -6.17
C LYS A 60 10.09 -18.13 -5.10
N SER A 61 11.31 -18.40 -4.65
CA SER A 61 11.59 -19.40 -3.62
C SER A 61 11.00 -19.05 -2.25
N LYS A 62 10.85 -17.75 -1.95
CA LYS A 62 10.23 -17.25 -0.71
C LYS A 62 8.72 -17.10 -0.82
N ARG A 63 8.15 -17.27 -2.02
CA ARG A 63 6.72 -17.13 -2.28
C ARG A 63 5.96 -18.13 -1.41
N PHE A 64 4.93 -17.65 -0.74
CA PHE A 64 3.98 -18.53 -0.08
C PHE A 64 3.32 -19.44 -1.13
N ARG A 65 3.47 -20.75 -0.99
CA ARG A 65 2.72 -21.71 -1.81
C ARG A 65 1.38 -21.93 -1.14
N THR A 66 0.37 -21.25 -1.64
CA THR A 66 -1.01 -21.45 -1.20
C THR A 66 -1.71 -22.42 -2.18
N ARG A 67 -2.39 -23.42 -1.64
CA ARG A 67 -3.49 -24.15 -2.31
C ARG A 67 -4.86 -23.65 -1.86
N HIS A 68 -4.89 -22.65 -0.97
CA HIS A 68 -6.08 -22.19 -0.26
C HIS A 68 -6.53 -20.81 -0.75
N ALA A 69 -7.78 -20.75 -1.22
CA ALA A 69 -8.53 -19.50 -1.28
C ALA A 69 -8.74 -19.04 0.18
N PRO A 70 -8.07 -17.96 0.62
CA PRO A 70 -8.27 -16.62 0.03
C PRO A 70 -6.99 -15.87 -0.37
N LEU A 71 -5.82 -16.53 -0.44
CA LEU A 71 -4.54 -15.83 -0.66
C LEU A 71 -4.14 -15.74 -2.14
N GLN A 72 -3.78 -14.54 -2.60
CA GLN A 72 -3.11 -14.32 -3.88
C GLN A 72 -1.66 -13.90 -3.66
N THR A 73 -0.72 -14.54 -4.35
CA THR A 73 0.72 -14.29 -4.13
C THR A 73 1.34 -13.48 -5.25
N HIS A 74 2.11 -12.45 -4.88
CA HIS A 74 2.80 -11.55 -5.80
C HIS A 74 4.30 -11.60 -5.59
N ILE A 75 5.06 -11.29 -6.64
CA ILE A 75 6.52 -11.12 -6.52
C ILE A 75 6.85 -9.66 -6.70
N TRP A 76 7.56 -9.12 -5.72
CA TRP A 76 8.07 -7.76 -5.73
C TRP A 76 9.51 -7.79 -5.29
N LYS A 77 10.43 -7.79 -6.25
CA LYS A 77 11.87 -7.94 -6.00
C LYS A 77 12.45 -6.91 -5.02
N HIS A 78 11.79 -5.76 -4.88
CA HIS A 78 12.20 -4.68 -3.98
C HIS A 78 11.66 -4.84 -2.56
N ALA A 79 10.80 -5.83 -2.28
CA ALA A 79 10.20 -6.05 -0.95
C ALA A 79 11.24 -6.27 0.17
N ALA A 80 12.43 -6.77 -0.16
CA ALA A 80 13.52 -6.94 0.82
C ALA A 80 14.20 -5.63 1.22
N LYS A 81 14.00 -4.55 0.45
CA LYS A 81 14.54 -3.21 0.71
C LYS A 81 13.48 -2.27 1.30
N ALA A 82 12.24 -2.74 1.43
CA ALA A 82 11.14 -1.98 1.96
C ALA A 82 11.20 -1.88 3.49
N ALA A 83 10.87 -0.71 4.03
CA ALA A 83 10.64 -0.52 5.45
C ALA A 83 9.24 -1.03 5.82
N ASN A 84 9.06 -2.35 5.81
CA ASN A 84 7.77 -3.00 6.08
C ASN A 84 7.25 -2.62 7.48
N VAL A 85 5.94 -2.38 7.56
CA VAL A 85 5.28 -1.96 8.79
C VAL A 85 4.74 -3.19 9.52
N GLU A 86 5.14 -3.36 10.77
CA GLU A 86 4.60 -4.43 11.63
C GLU A 86 3.19 -4.06 12.08
N MET A 87 2.19 -4.86 11.68
CA MET A 87 0.81 -4.68 12.12
C MET A 87 0.58 -5.39 13.45
N ASN A 88 1.16 -6.58 13.59
CA ASN A 88 1.22 -7.39 14.79
C ASN A 88 2.30 -8.48 14.64
N GLN A 89 2.45 -9.34 15.64
CA GLN A 89 3.46 -10.41 15.65
C GLN A 89 3.41 -11.40 14.47
N HIS A 90 2.32 -11.46 13.70
CA HIS A 90 2.13 -12.36 12.56
C HIS A 90 2.04 -11.64 11.20
N VAL A 91 1.68 -10.37 11.19
CA VAL A 91 1.28 -9.64 9.98
C VAL A 91 2.18 -8.44 9.75
N PHE A 92 2.80 -8.38 8.59
CA PHE A 92 3.49 -7.21 8.08
C PHE A 92 2.77 -6.63 6.87
N ALA A 93 2.74 -5.31 6.77
CA ALA A 93 2.31 -4.57 5.60
C ALA A 93 3.54 -4.07 4.84
N LEU A 94 3.52 -4.19 3.52
CA LEU A 94 4.54 -3.59 2.64
C LEU A 94 4.43 -2.07 2.72
N ASP A 95 5.57 -1.40 2.80
CA ASP A 95 5.70 0.06 2.76
C ASP A 95 4.84 0.71 1.65
N LEU A 96 4.21 1.85 1.96
CA LEU A 96 3.24 2.48 1.08
C LEU A 96 3.82 2.96 -0.25
N PHE A 97 5.09 3.38 -0.31
CA PHE A 97 5.72 3.78 -1.59
C PHE A 97 5.87 2.58 -2.51
N HIS A 98 6.25 1.44 -1.93
CA HIS A 98 6.35 0.18 -2.67
C HIS A 98 4.96 -0.29 -3.13
N VAL A 99 3.92 -0.13 -2.31
CA VAL A 99 2.54 -0.50 -2.66
C VAL A 99 1.98 0.38 -3.78
N TRP A 100 2.19 1.70 -3.73
CA TRP A 100 1.82 2.61 -4.82
C TRP A 100 2.46 2.18 -6.15
N ALA A 101 3.76 1.88 -6.15
CA ALA A 101 4.46 1.36 -7.32
C ALA A 101 3.99 -0.02 -7.78
N GLN A 102 3.57 -0.89 -6.84
CA GLN A 102 2.98 -2.19 -7.15
C GLN A 102 1.63 -2.06 -7.87
N LEU A 103 0.82 -1.06 -7.49
CA LEU A 103 -0.54 -0.87 -7.98
C LEU A 103 -0.62 -0.13 -9.31
N ALA A 104 0.42 0.60 -9.72
CA ALA A 104 0.47 1.33 -10.99
C ALA A 104 0.02 0.56 -12.25
N PRO A 105 0.23 -0.77 -12.38
CA PRO A 105 -0.32 -1.55 -13.51
C PRO A 105 -1.80 -1.96 -13.40
N TYR A 106 -2.46 -1.69 -12.27
CA TYR A 106 -3.78 -2.22 -11.92
C TYR A 106 -4.81 -1.11 -11.64
N VAL A 107 -4.45 0.15 -11.84
CA VAL A 107 -5.33 1.31 -11.66
C VAL A 107 -5.15 2.24 -12.85
N SER A 108 -6.12 3.11 -13.12
CA SER A 108 -5.95 4.17 -14.10
C SER A 108 -4.83 5.14 -13.70
N PHE A 109 -4.35 5.92 -14.68
CA PHE A 109 -3.33 6.93 -14.43
C PHE A 109 -3.81 8.02 -13.46
N GLU A 110 -5.08 8.42 -13.55
CA GLU A 110 -5.72 9.38 -12.64
C GLU A 110 -5.79 8.83 -11.21
N SER A 111 -6.29 7.61 -11.04
CA SER A 111 -6.29 6.92 -9.74
C SER A 111 -4.89 6.74 -9.16
N LEU A 112 -3.86 6.57 -10.00
CA LEU A 112 -2.48 6.48 -9.53
C LEU A 112 -1.98 7.79 -8.91
N ILE A 113 -2.37 8.94 -9.47
CA ILE A 113 -2.04 10.26 -8.94
C ILE A 113 -2.72 10.46 -7.58
N VAL A 114 -4.04 10.26 -7.53
CA VAL A 114 -4.84 10.39 -6.30
C VAL A 114 -4.34 9.43 -5.22
N LEU A 115 -3.96 8.19 -5.58
CA LEU A 115 -3.38 7.24 -4.64
C LEU A 115 -2.02 7.73 -4.10
N GLY A 116 -1.23 8.44 -4.90
CA GLY A 116 0.02 9.06 -4.45
C GLY A 116 -0.23 10.08 -3.33
N ASP A 117 -1.21 10.96 -3.51
CA ASP A 117 -1.62 11.94 -2.49
C ASP A 117 -2.14 11.26 -1.22
N ALA A 118 -2.96 10.22 -1.38
CA ALA A 118 -3.48 9.44 -0.26
C ALA A 118 -2.35 8.75 0.53
N VAL A 119 -1.32 8.24 -0.16
CA VAL A 119 -0.15 7.63 0.47
C VAL A 119 0.65 8.65 1.28
N ILE A 120 0.89 9.84 0.72
CA ILE A 120 1.64 10.90 1.42
C ILE A 120 0.86 11.36 2.67
N THR A 121 -0.44 11.58 2.51
CA THR A 121 -1.35 11.98 3.59
C THR A 121 -1.45 10.92 4.68
N ALA A 122 -1.54 9.64 4.32
CA ALA A 122 -1.57 8.56 5.31
C ALA A 122 -0.24 8.40 6.04
N THR A 123 0.89 8.62 5.35
CA THR A 123 2.22 8.57 5.95
C THR A 123 2.42 9.73 6.93
N SER A 124 2.01 10.95 6.56
CA SER A 124 2.15 12.14 7.41
C SER A 124 1.27 12.09 8.66
N LYS A 125 0.07 11.49 8.56
CA LYS A 125 -0.85 11.29 9.70
C LYS A 125 -0.41 10.21 10.69
N GLN A 126 0.63 9.43 10.40
CA GLN A 126 1.12 8.35 11.27
C GLN A 126 2.48 8.73 11.85
N PRO A 127 2.59 9.15 13.13
CA PRO A 127 3.85 9.65 13.71
C PRO A 127 5.03 8.69 13.55
N VAL A 128 4.79 7.39 13.73
CA VAL A 128 5.81 6.32 13.58
C VAL A 128 6.38 6.26 12.16
N LEU A 129 5.54 6.52 11.15
CA LEU A 129 5.96 6.54 9.74
C LEU A 129 6.51 7.91 9.36
N ALA A 130 5.88 8.99 9.79
CA ALA A 130 6.27 10.36 9.48
C ALA A 130 7.67 10.68 9.98
N LYS A 131 8.05 10.28 11.20
CA LYS A 131 9.35 10.62 11.82
C LYS A 131 9.66 12.12 11.70
N ASP A 132 8.70 12.94 12.12
CA ASP A 132 8.74 14.41 12.09
C ASP A 132 8.80 15.06 10.69
N ARG A 133 8.64 14.26 9.61
CA ARG A 133 8.54 14.77 8.24
C ARG A 133 7.13 15.24 7.93
N ASP A 134 7.03 16.39 7.29
CA ASP A 134 5.77 16.90 6.74
C ASP A 134 5.44 16.24 5.37
N ALA A 135 4.29 16.60 4.81
CA ALA A 135 3.84 16.06 3.53
C ALA A 135 4.81 16.38 2.37
N ALA A 136 5.47 17.54 2.38
CA ALA A 136 6.41 17.95 1.36
C ALA A 136 7.70 17.11 1.41
N ALA A 137 8.24 16.87 2.61
CA ALA A 137 9.40 16.01 2.81
C ALA A 137 9.09 14.55 2.43
N ILE A 138 7.91 14.05 2.79
CA ILE A 138 7.45 12.70 2.39
C ILE A 138 7.31 12.59 0.87
N TYR A 139 6.79 13.63 0.19
CA TYR A 139 6.76 13.69 -1.27
C TYR A 139 8.18 13.62 -1.87
N GLN A 140 9.14 14.37 -1.34
CA GLN A 140 10.54 14.29 -1.80
C GLN A 140 11.13 12.89 -1.60
N ASP A 141 10.77 12.18 -0.54
CA ASP A 141 11.19 10.80 -0.34
C ASP A 141 10.54 9.83 -1.35
N LEU A 142 9.29 10.09 -1.74
CA LEU A 142 8.62 9.34 -2.82
C LEU A 142 9.30 9.57 -4.18
N VAL A 143 9.73 10.81 -4.47
CA VAL A 143 10.52 11.13 -5.67
C VAL A 143 11.83 10.34 -5.67
N LYS A 144 12.61 10.41 -4.59
CA LYS A 144 13.87 9.66 -4.44
C LYS A 144 13.65 8.14 -4.58
N PHE A 145 12.55 7.63 -4.07
CA PHE A 145 12.18 6.22 -4.22
C PHE A 145 12.04 5.82 -5.72
N VAL A 146 11.33 6.60 -6.54
CA VAL A 146 11.16 6.28 -7.97
C VAL A 146 12.47 6.40 -8.76
N GLU A 147 13.34 7.32 -8.35
CA GLU A 147 14.70 7.48 -8.89
C GLU A 147 15.57 6.26 -8.56
N GLN A 148 15.56 5.81 -7.31
CA GLN A 148 16.35 4.69 -6.83
C GLN A 148 15.91 3.35 -7.45
N PHE A 149 14.61 3.10 -7.55
CA PHE A 149 14.05 1.81 -7.96
C PHE A 149 13.70 1.77 -9.45
N THR A 150 14.70 1.72 -10.33
CA THR A 150 14.50 1.91 -11.78
C THR A 150 13.82 0.78 -12.55
N ARG A 151 13.68 -0.42 -11.98
CA ARG A 151 13.20 -1.60 -12.72
C ARG A 151 11.89 -2.15 -12.14
N PHE A 152 10.73 -1.67 -12.58
CA PHE A 152 9.42 -2.29 -12.32
C PHE A 152 8.40 -1.88 -13.39
N ARG A 153 7.36 -2.69 -13.60
CA ARG A 153 6.40 -2.55 -14.73
C ARG A 153 5.70 -1.19 -14.76
N GLY A 154 5.23 -0.72 -13.60
CA GLY A 154 4.48 0.55 -13.48
C GLY A 154 5.33 1.82 -13.48
N ARG A 155 6.66 1.71 -13.63
CA ARG A 155 7.55 2.87 -13.44
C ARG A 155 7.25 4.05 -14.37
N PRO A 156 7.01 3.87 -15.67
CA PRO A 156 6.71 5.00 -16.55
C PRO A 156 5.49 5.81 -16.05
N SER A 157 4.44 5.13 -15.57
CA SER A 157 3.27 5.77 -14.97
C SER A 157 3.62 6.48 -13.67
N CYS A 158 4.39 5.85 -12.77
CA CYS A 158 4.83 6.49 -11.53
C CYS A 158 5.64 7.78 -11.78
N VAL A 159 6.59 7.75 -12.73
CA VAL A 159 7.41 8.92 -13.09
C VAL A 159 6.53 10.05 -13.63
N ARG A 160 5.55 9.73 -14.49
CA ARG A 160 4.60 10.70 -15.03
C ARG A 160 3.62 11.24 -13.98
N ALA A 161 3.29 10.43 -12.98
CA ALA A 161 2.37 10.81 -11.91
C ALA A 161 3.00 11.74 -10.88
N LEU A 162 4.29 11.58 -10.55
CA LEU A 162 5.00 12.40 -9.56
C LEU A 162 4.73 13.91 -9.67
N PRO A 163 4.93 14.58 -10.83
CA PRO A 163 4.69 16.03 -10.93
C PRO A 163 3.21 16.45 -10.84
N LEU A 164 2.28 15.50 -10.84
CA LEU A 164 0.83 15.73 -10.76
C LEU A 164 0.26 15.45 -9.37
N ILE A 165 1.05 14.81 -8.50
CA ILE A 165 0.71 14.61 -7.09
C ILE A 165 0.77 15.98 -6.40
N SER A 166 -0.28 16.31 -5.64
CA SER A 166 -0.42 17.57 -4.92
C SER A 166 -0.60 17.29 -3.42
N PRO A 167 0.50 17.15 -2.66
CA PRO A 167 0.43 16.83 -1.25
C PRO A 167 -0.37 17.90 -0.49
N GLY A 168 -1.43 17.48 0.20
CA GLY A 168 -2.24 18.40 1.02
C GLY A 168 -3.35 19.15 0.27
N ALA A 169 -3.71 18.74 -0.95
CA ALA A 169 -4.89 19.26 -1.65
C ALA A 169 -6.24 18.93 -0.97
N ASP A 170 -6.24 18.13 0.10
CA ASP A 170 -7.36 17.98 1.03
C ASP A 170 -7.58 19.31 1.79
N SER A 171 -8.17 20.31 1.11
CA SER A 171 -8.81 21.43 1.82
C SER A 171 -9.93 20.85 2.70
N PRO A 172 -10.09 21.31 3.95
CA PRO A 172 -11.29 21.02 4.71
C PRO A 172 -12.48 21.47 3.87
N LYS A 173 -13.42 20.57 3.61
CA LYS A 173 -14.73 20.97 3.08
C LYS A 173 -15.26 22.04 4.04
N GLU A 174 -15.40 23.28 3.57
CA GLU A 174 -15.96 24.35 4.39
C GLU A 174 -17.29 23.86 4.95
N SER A 175 -17.49 24.07 6.25
CA SER A 175 -18.75 23.76 6.91
C SER A 175 -19.79 24.69 6.31
N GLU A 176 -20.80 24.11 5.65
CA GLU A 176 -22.03 24.84 5.35
C GLU A 176 -22.68 25.18 6.71
N GLU A 177 -22.79 26.48 6.99
CA GLU A 177 -23.61 27.03 8.09
C GLU A 177 -25.11 26.79 7.84
#